data_AF-A0A016X0S2-F1
#
_entry.id   AF-A0A016X0S2-F1
#
_cell.length_a   1.000
_cell.length_b   1.000
_cell.length_c   1.000
_cell.angle_alpha   90.00
_cell.angle_beta   90.00
_cell.angle_gamma   90.00
#
_symmetry.space_group_name_H-M   'P 1'
#
loop_
_entity.id
_entity.type
_entity.pdbx_description
1 polymer ?
#
loop_
_entity_poly.entity_id
_entity_poly.type
_entity_poly.pdbx_seq_one_letter_code
_entity_poly.pdbx_strand_id
1 'polypeptide(L)'
;MYFSTNDTIYFSTVVLIAAWGFLANAFLLFMIIWRSPRHLSPYRIFLGNTALTQLLLAVVSVVIAPRILTEGFNIVNIYLGPSQLLGPWYSFMLYVTMLHLALNSFVSLMVSMIYRWLSLRYFNIKTTTAVLMCIGGYTIPFSLILPYIGLTYSTNVTEADQITHHMVPNIEKYSTVVSANILQIPVLWNMFCCVVLLVPIYAIMYFSRWKILTMLEEAIIGHSQQTKLRIKLFVKALTVQSLVPILSVFPSAVSYSLIQSGVLKPQLFSYVIVPGIGIGPAIDPIITMYYVAPYRLFVSATLLSRSSIASETQHAPSNINNTRCAGRNNPRMSIAPS
;
A
#
# COMPACT_ATOMS: atom_id res chain seq x y z
N MET A 1 -21.67 19.78 -5.55
CA MET A 1 -20.25 19.59 -5.23
C MET A 1 -19.45 20.31 -6.29
N TYR A 2 -18.73 21.37 -5.92
CA TYR A 2 -17.94 22.15 -6.88
C TYR A 2 -16.55 21.51 -7.08
N PHE A 3 -16.09 21.46 -8.33
CA PHE A 3 -14.74 21.05 -8.68
C PHE A 3 -14.18 22.03 -9.72
N SER A 4 -12.96 22.52 -9.51
CA SER A 4 -12.20 23.11 -10.61
C SER A 4 -11.71 22.02 -11.57
N THR A 5 -11.24 22.41 -12.76
CA THR A 5 -10.62 21.46 -13.71
C THR A 5 -9.45 20.70 -13.06
N ASN A 6 -8.61 21.40 -12.29
CA ASN A 6 -7.46 20.80 -11.62
C ASN A 6 -7.90 19.85 -10.50
N ASP A 7 -8.92 20.19 -9.72
CA ASP A 7 -9.46 19.29 -8.69
C ASP A 7 -10.10 18.05 -9.31
N THR A 8 -10.71 18.17 -10.49
CA THR A 8 -11.29 17.03 -11.23
C THR A 8 -10.20 16.06 -11.67
N ILE A 9 -9.09 16.58 -12.23
CA ILE A 9 -7.93 15.77 -12.63
C ILE A 9 -7.34 15.10 -11.39
N TYR A 10 -7.10 15.87 -10.32
CA TYR A 10 -6.58 15.38 -9.06
C TYR A 10 -7.44 14.25 -8.48
N PHE A 11 -8.74 14.46 -8.34
CA PHE A 11 -9.67 13.47 -7.80
C PHE A 11 -9.70 12.21 -8.66
N SER A 12 -9.70 12.36 -9.99
CA SER A 12 -9.62 11.25 -10.93
C SER A 12 -8.32 10.45 -10.75
N THR A 13 -7.18 11.12 -10.59
CA THR A 13 -5.89 10.46 -10.32
C THR A 13 -5.91 9.69 -8.99
N VAL A 14 -6.45 10.29 -7.92
CA VAL A 14 -6.60 9.61 -6.61
C VAL A 14 -7.47 8.36 -6.75
N VAL A 15 -8.62 8.47 -7.43
CA VAL A 15 -9.53 7.33 -7.66
C VAL A 15 -8.86 6.22 -8.45
N LEU A 16 -8.14 6.53 -9.53
CA LEU A 16 -7.46 5.51 -10.35
C LEU A 16 -6.39 4.75 -9.56
N ILE A 17 -5.51 5.48 -8.86
CA ILE A 17 -4.44 4.88 -8.05
C ILE A 17 -5.04 4.04 -6.91
N ALA A 18 -6.03 4.59 -6.21
CA ALA A 18 -6.68 3.91 -5.09
C ALA A 18 -7.50 2.70 -5.53
N ALA A 19 -8.21 2.76 -6.66
CA ALA A 19 -8.95 1.61 -7.20
C ALA A 19 -7.99 0.46 -7.52
N TRP A 20 -6.85 0.76 -8.15
CA TRP A 20 -5.81 -0.24 -8.39
C TRP A 20 -5.24 -0.80 -7.09
N GLY A 21 -4.85 0.08 -6.15
CA GLY A 21 -4.34 -0.33 -4.84
C GLY A 21 -5.33 -1.19 -4.05
N PHE A 22 -6.62 -0.84 -4.09
CA PHE A 22 -7.70 -1.61 -3.46
C PHE A 22 -7.80 -3.00 -4.08
N LEU A 23 -7.92 -3.10 -5.41
CA LEU A 23 -8.07 -4.37 -6.11
C LEU A 23 -6.84 -5.28 -5.88
N ALA A 24 -5.63 -4.73 -6.01
CA ALA A 24 -4.40 -5.47 -5.85
C ALA A 24 -4.21 -5.98 -4.40
N ASN A 25 -4.51 -5.15 -3.40
CA ASN A 25 -4.43 -5.58 -1.99
C ASN A 25 -5.56 -6.54 -1.61
N ALA A 26 -6.78 -6.38 -2.13
CA ALA A 26 -7.88 -7.32 -1.91
C ALA A 26 -7.53 -8.71 -2.47
N PHE A 27 -6.97 -8.75 -3.68
CA PHE A 27 -6.53 -9.99 -4.30
C PHE A 27 -5.34 -10.62 -3.57
N LEU A 28 -4.37 -9.82 -3.11
CA LEU A 28 -3.29 -10.32 -2.26
C LEU A 28 -3.83 -10.89 -0.94
N LEU A 29 -4.75 -10.19 -0.28
CA LEU A 29 -5.36 -10.64 0.97
C LEU A 29 -6.11 -11.97 0.77
N PHE A 30 -6.82 -12.12 -0.35
CA PHE A 30 -7.39 -13.40 -0.76
C PHE A 30 -6.33 -14.50 -0.82
N MET A 31 -5.20 -14.28 -1.50
CA MET A 31 -4.15 -15.29 -1.56
C MET A 31 -3.51 -15.60 -0.19
N ILE A 32 -3.36 -14.60 0.67
CA ILE A 32 -2.82 -14.78 2.02
C ILE A 32 -3.75 -15.66 2.85
N ILE A 33 -5.07 -15.50 2.74
CA ILE A 33 -6.05 -16.28 3.50
C ILE A 33 -6.13 -17.71 2.95
N TRP A 34 -6.32 -17.88 1.64
CA TRP A 34 -6.70 -19.16 1.06
C TRP A 34 -5.56 -19.97 0.43
N ARG A 35 -4.44 -19.36 0.05
CA ARG A 35 -3.37 -20.04 -0.72
C ARG A 35 -2.05 -20.15 0.00
N SER A 36 -1.89 -19.49 1.15
CA SER A 36 -0.59 -19.45 1.81
C SER A 36 -0.32 -20.69 2.68
N PRO A 37 0.83 -21.37 2.50
CA PRO A 37 1.14 -22.61 3.19
C PRO A 37 1.44 -22.41 4.68
N ARG A 38 1.20 -23.44 5.50
CA ARG A 38 1.32 -23.38 6.97
C ARG A 38 2.71 -22.98 7.48
N HIS A 39 3.78 -23.35 6.77
CA HIS A 39 5.16 -23.02 7.15
C HIS A 39 5.52 -21.52 6.98
N LEU A 40 4.68 -20.72 6.31
CA LEU A 40 4.84 -19.26 6.22
C LEU A 40 3.98 -18.50 7.24
N SER A 41 3.46 -19.18 8.27
CA SER A 41 2.48 -18.62 9.22
C SER A 41 2.86 -17.24 9.81
N PRO A 42 4.08 -17.01 10.35
CA PRO A 42 4.44 -15.69 10.85
C PRO A 42 4.53 -14.61 9.75
N TYR A 43 4.98 -15.00 8.56
CA TYR A 43 5.11 -14.09 7.43
C TYR A 43 3.76 -13.66 6.86
N ARG A 44 2.75 -14.54 6.92
CA ARG A 44 1.36 -14.24 6.54
C ARG A 44 0.76 -13.12 7.40
N ILE A 45 1.13 -13.05 8.67
CA ILE A 45 0.61 -12.02 9.59
C ILE A 45 1.08 -10.64 9.15
N PHE A 46 2.38 -10.47 8.89
CA PHE A 46 2.91 -9.19 8.41
C PHE A 46 2.31 -8.79 7.06
N LEU A 47 2.27 -9.73 6.11
CA LEU A 47 1.68 -9.46 4.80
C LEU A 47 0.19 -9.12 4.88
N GLY A 48 -0.57 -9.84 5.72
CA GLY A 48 -1.99 -9.58 5.91
C GLY A 48 -2.22 -8.22 6.57
N ASN A 49 -1.42 -7.87 7.58
CA ASN A 49 -1.48 -6.58 8.26
C ASN A 49 -1.21 -5.42 7.29
N THR A 50 -0.13 -5.51 6.51
CA THR A 50 0.20 -4.51 5.49
C THR A 50 -0.88 -4.43 4.42
N ALA A 51 -1.32 -5.55 3.86
CA ALA A 51 -2.32 -5.56 2.78
C ALA A 51 -3.68 -4.99 3.25
N LEU A 52 -4.13 -5.35 4.46
CA LEU A 52 -5.34 -4.79 5.04
C LEU A 52 -5.22 -3.28 5.28
N THR A 53 -4.10 -2.84 5.86
CA THR A 53 -3.84 -1.40 6.11
C THR A 53 -3.83 -0.60 4.81
N GLN A 54 -3.16 -1.11 3.77
CA GLN A 54 -3.06 -0.46 2.47
C GLN A 54 -4.39 -0.45 1.71
N LEU A 55 -5.20 -1.51 1.86
CA LEU A 55 -6.56 -1.55 1.34
C LEU A 55 -7.43 -0.48 1.99
N LEU A 56 -7.40 -0.38 3.33
CA LEU A 56 -8.13 0.65 4.07
C LEU A 56 -7.65 2.05 3.70
N LEU A 57 -6.33 2.24 3.54
CA LEU A 57 -5.75 3.51 3.10
C LEU A 57 -6.29 3.93 1.73
N ALA A 58 -6.38 3.01 0.77
CA ALA A 58 -6.94 3.30 -0.55
C ALA A 58 -8.41 3.75 -0.46
N VAL A 59 -9.23 3.07 0.36
CA VAL A 59 -10.63 3.46 0.57
C VAL A 59 -10.73 4.85 1.18
N VAL A 60 -10.03 5.09 2.29
CA VAL A 60 -10.08 6.38 2.99
C VAL A 60 -9.62 7.50 2.06
N SER A 61 -8.50 7.34 1.34
CA SER A 61 -7.98 8.34 0.40
C SER A 61 -9.01 8.81 -0.63
N VAL A 62 -9.87 7.92 -1.15
CA VAL A 62 -10.95 8.29 -2.07
C VAL A 62 -12.10 8.97 -1.34
N VAL A 63 -12.47 8.44 -0.16
CA VAL A 63 -13.56 8.99 0.65
C VAL A 63 -13.29 10.44 1.03
N ILE A 64 -12.05 10.80 1.34
CA ILE A 64 -11.70 12.18 1.72
C ILE A 64 -11.18 13.05 0.58
N ALA A 65 -10.32 12.49 -0.29
CA ALA A 65 -9.56 13.20 -1.32
C ALA A 65 -9.13 14.63 -0.91
N PRO A 66 -8.33 14.78 0.17
CA PRO A 66 -8.02 16.08 0.75
C PRO A 66 -7.01 16.81 -0.13
N ARG A 67 -7.24 18.08 -0.41
CA ARG A 67 -6.24 18.98 -0.97
C ARG A 67 -5.65 19.79 0.18
N ILE A 68 -4.36 19.57 0.43
CA ILE A 68 -3.63 20.11 1.58
C ILE A 68 -2.87 21.36 1.16
N LEU A 69 -3.22 22.50 1.74
CA LEU A 69 -2.56 23.78 1.54
C LEU A 69 -1.93 24.21 2.87
N THR A 70 -0.75 24.80 2.84
CA THR A 70 -0.10 25.36 4.03
C THR A 70 0.41 26.75 3.71
N GLU A 71 0.13 27.70 4.59
CA GLU A 71 0.60 29.09 4.49
C GLU A 71 0.93 29.60 5.89
N GLY A 72 2.19 30.03 6.10
CA GLY A 72 2.69 30.42 7.41
C GLY A 72 2.48 29.32 8.47
N PHE A 73 1.81 29.66 9.57
CA PHE A 73 1.49 28.73 10.66
C PHE A 73 0.11 28.06 10.54
N ASN A 74 -0.48 28.06 9.34
CA ASN A 74 -1.81 27.50 9.12
C ASN A 74 -1.80 26.40 8.06
N ILE A 75 -2.59 25.37 8.30
CA ILE A 75 -2.93 24.34 7.32
C ILE A 75 -4.40 24.51 6.93
N VAL A 76 -4.69 24.46 5.64
CA VAL A 76 -6.04 24.52 5.07
C VAL A 76 -6.27 23.27 4.24
N ASN A 77 -7.25 22.48 4.66
CA ASN A 77 -7.66 21.26 3.99
C ASN A 77 -8.99 21.48 3.27
N ILE A 78 -8.99 21.32 1.96
CA ILE A 78 -10.20 21.30 1.14
C ILE A 78 -10.52 19.83 0.85
N TYR A 79 -11.65 19.34 1.36
CA TYR A 79 -12.07 17.96 1.10
C TYR A 79 -12.78 17.90 -0.24
N LEU A 80 -12.46 16.92 -1.08
CA LEU A 80 -13.05 16.75 -2.40
C LEU A 80 -13.80 15.43 -2.56
N GLY A 81 -13.69 14.53 -1.58
CA GLY A 81 -14.36 13.24 -1.61
C GLY A 81 -15.75 13.23 -0.96
N PRO A 82 -16.43 12.07 -0.97
CA PRO A 82 -17.72 11.86 -0.32
C PRO A 82 -17.81 12.26 1.17
N SER A 83 -16.67 12.37 1.87
CA SER A 83 -16.63 12.76 3.29
C SER A 83 -17.29 14.11 3.56
N GLN A 84 -17.38 15.01 2.56
CA GLN A 84 -18.09 16.28 2.66
C GLN A 84 -19.53 16.10 3.16
N LEU A 85 -20.19 14.98 2.84
CA LEU A 85 -21.56 14.68 3.25
C LEU A 85 -21.69 14.37 4.75
N LEU A 86 -20.59 13.94 5.38
CA LEU A 86 -20.54 13.67 6.81
C LEU A 86 -20.27 14.94 7.62
N GLY A 87 -19.79 16.00 6.96
CA GLY A 87 -19.45 17.28 7.57
C GLY A 87 -17.95 17.43 7.92
N PRO A 88 -17.56 18.62 8.41
CA PRO A 88 -16.16 19.00 8.60
C PRO A 88 -15.42 18.13 9.61
N TRP A 89 -16.04 17.85 10.76
CA TRP A 89 -15.41 17.06 11.83
C TRP A 89 -15.05 15.64 11.36
N TYR A 90 -16.00 14.95 10.73
CA TYR A 90 -15.78 13.59 10.23
C TYR A 90 -14.77 13.57 9.07
N SER A 91 -14.82 14.55 8.16
CA SER A 91 -13.81 14.70 7.10
C SER A 91 -12.41 14.87 7.68
N PHE A 92 -12.28 15.66 8.74
CA PHE A 92 -11.01 15.89 9.41
C PHE A 92 -10.51 14.66 10.19
N MET A 93 -11.38 13.95 10.89
CA MET A 93 -11.01 12.69 11.57
C MET A 93 -10.62 11.59 10.56
N LEU A 94 -11.28 11.52 9.40
CA LEU A 94 -10.89 10.62 8.33
C LEU A 94 -9.54 11.01 7.71
N TYR A 95 -9.21 12.30 7.63
CA TYR A 95 -7.88 12.76 7.25
C TYR A 95 -6.79 12.29 8.21
N VAL A 96 -7.00 12.44 9.52
CA VAL A 96 -6.06 11.92 10.53
C VAL A 96 -5.97 10.40 10.44
N THR A 97 -7.08 9.71 10.17
CA THR A 97 -7.11 8.26 9.94
C THR A 97 -6.33 7.86 8.70
N MET A 98 -6.36 8.64 7.62
CA MET A 98 -5.53 8.42 6.43
C MET A 98 -4.04 8.48 6.80
N LEU A 99 -3.61 9.49 7.56
CA LEU A 99 -2.22 9.62 8.01
C LEU A 99 -1.81 8.46 8.92
N HIS A 100 -2.70 8.03 9.83
CA HIS A 100 -2.52 6.82 10.64
C HIS A 100 -2.26 5.60 9.77
N LEU A 101 -3.11 5.34 8.78
CA LEU A 101 -2.98 4.17 7.91
C LEU A 101 -1.71 4.24 7.04
N ALA A 102 -1.34 5.42 6.56
CA ALA A 102 -0.10 5.63 5.81
C ALA A 102 1.14 5.33 6.66
N LEU A 103 1.22 5.89 7.87
CA LEU A 103 2.32 5.63 8.79
C LEU A 103 2.35 4.15 9.22
N ASN A 104 1.19 3.58 9.53
CA ASN A 104 1.10 2.18 9.93
C ASN A 104 1.55 1.21 8.82
N SER A 105 1.21 1.52 7.57
CA SER A 105 1.70 0.76 6.41
C SER A 105 3.24 0.79 6.37
N PHE A 106 3.84 1.96 6.56
CA PHE A 106 5.29 2.11 6.52
C PHE A 106 6.00 1.43 7.71
N VAL A 107 5.46 1.58 8.93
CA VAL A 107 5.95 0.87 10.12
C VAL A 107 5.82 -0.65 9.92
N SER A 108 4.72 -1.13 9.34
CA SER A 108 4.53 -2.57 9.06
C SER A 108 5.60 -3.12 8.10
N LEU A 109 6.03 -2.35 7.10
CA LEU A 109 7.15 -2.73 6.23
C LEU A 109 8.46 -2.85 7.02
N MET A 110 8.77 -1.86 7.87
CA MET A 110 9.96 -1.89 8.73
C MET A 110 9.93 -3.10 9.67
N VAL A 111 8.83 -3.30 10.39
CA VAL A 111 8.67 -4.42 11.33
C VAL A 111 8.79 -5.76 10.61
N SER A 112 8.23 -5.89 9.39
CA SER A 112 8.44 -7.08 8.57
C SER A 112 9.91 -7.32 8.24
N MET A 113 10.70 -6.29 7.97
CA MET A 113 12.14 -6.43 7.70
C MET A 113 12.92 -6.83 8.94
N ILE A 114 12.62 -6.22 10.09
CA ILE A 114 13.23 -6.59 11.38
C ILE A 114 12.92 -8.07 11.67
N TYR A 115 11.67 -8.50 11.51
CA TYR A 115 11.31 -9.90 11.71
C TYR A 115 12.08 -10.83 10.79
N ARG A 116 12.20 -10.50 9.50
CA ARG A 116 12.97 -11.31 8.54
C ARG A 116 14.43 -11.44 8.98
N TRP A 117 15.05 -10.34 9.39
CA TRP A 117 16.40 -10.36 9.94
C TRP A 117 16.52 -11.26 11.18
N LEU A 118 15.63 -11.09 12.15
CA LEU A 118 15.61 -11.91 13.36
C LEU A 118 15.40 -13.39 13.03
N SER A 119 14.51 -13.72 12.10
CA SER A 119 14.22 -15.11 11.72
C SER A 119 15.37 -15.82 11.01
N LEU A 120 16.25 -15.07 10.35
CA LEU A 120 17.48 -15.61 9.76
C LEU A 120 18.57 -15.80 10.81
N ARG A 121 18.59 -14.97 11.86
CA ARG A 121 19.57 -15.04 12.94
C ARG A 121 19.23 -16.08 13.99
N TYR A 122 17.95 -16.23 14.31
CA TYR A 122 17.47 -17.11 15.35
C TYR A 122 16.54 -18.16 14.73
N PHE A 123 17.00 -19.41 14.71
CA PHE A 123 16.15 -20.54 14.37
C PHE A 123 15.06 -20.68 15.46
N ASN A 124 13.78 -20.67 15.07
CA ASN A 124 12.58 -20.85 15.93
C ASN A 124 11.92 -19.60 16.53
N ILE A 125 11.71 -18.54 15.75
CA ILE A 125 10.79 -17.46 16.16
C ILE A 125 9.33 -17.93 16.05
N LYS A 126 8.58 -17.79 17.15
CA LYS A 126 7.17 -18.18 17.23
C LYS A 126 6.28 -17.15 16.53
N THR A 127 5.13 -17.61 16.03
CA THR A 127 4.08 -16.76 15.46
C THR A 127 3.59 -15.67 16.44
N THR A 128 3.57 -15.96 17.75
CA THR A 128 3.22 -14.99 18.80
C THR A 128 4.12 -13.77 18.77
N THR A 129 5.42 -13.94 18.50
CA THR A 129 6.36 -12.81 18.37
C THR A 129 6.00 -11.92 17.20
N ALA A 130 5.57 -12.50 16.07
CA ALA A 130 5.13 -11.70 14.92
C ALA A 130 3.88 -10.86 15.24
N VAL A 131 2.93 -11.41 15.99
CA VAL A 131 1.73 -10.68 16.46
C VAL A 131 2.13 -9.54 17.40
N LEU A 132 2.97 -9.81 18.41
CA LEU A 132 3.44 -8.79 19.35
C LEU A 132 4.20 -7.67 18.65
N MET A 133 5.03 -7.99 17.66
CA MET A 133 5.73 -7.00 16.84
C MET A 133 4.76 -6.13 16.04
N CYS A 134 3.69 -6.70 15.48
CA CYS A 134 2.64 -5.91 14.81
C CYS A 134 1.96 -4.97 15.81
N ILE A 135 1.50 -5.48 16.97
CA ILE A 135 0.85 -4.68 18.02
C ILE A 135 1.76 -3.55 18.49
N GLY A 136 3.04 -3.84 18.74
CA GLY A 136 4.03 -2.81 19.09
C GLY A 136 4.18 -1.75 17.99
N GLY A 137 4.18 -2.15 16.73
CA GLY A 137 4.23 -1.24 15.58
C GLY A 137 3.04 -0.29 15.48
N TYR A 138 1.86 -0.68 15.99
CA TYR A 138 0.66 0.15 16.00
C TYR A 138 0.71 1.30 17.03
N THR A 139 1.62 1.26 18.00
CA THR A 139 1.71 2.24 19.10
C THR A 139 1.83 3.68 18.56
N ILE A 140 2.77 3.90 17.64
CA ILE A 140 3.02 5.24 17.08
C ILE A 140 1.85 5.69 16.20
N PRO A 141 1.37 4.90 15.20
CA PRO A 141 0.19 5.28 14.43
C PRO A 141 -1.04 5.61 15.29
N PHE A 142 -1.36 4.84 16.33
CA PHE A 142 -2.55 5.13 17.17
C PHE A 142 -2.40 6.42 17.97
N SER A 143 -1.18 6.81 18.32
CA SER A 143 -0.92 8.09 18.99
C SER A 143 -1.34 9.32 18.17
N LEU A 144 -1.56 9.16 16.86
CA LEU A 144 -1.98 10.26 15.98
C LEU A 144 -3.46 10.62 16.13
N ILE A 145 -4.31 9.70 16.60
CA ILE A 145 -5.77 9.87 16.56
C ILE A 145 -6.28 10.57 17.83
N LEU A 146 -5.92 10.06 19.01
CA LEU A 146 -6.49 10.54 20.29
C LEU A 146 -6.29 12.04 20.55
N PRO A 147 -5.11 12.64 20.28
CA PRO A 147 -4.88 14.07 20.55
C PRO A 147 -5.78 15.01 19.72
N TYR A 148 -6.35 14.52 18.61
CA TYR A 148 -7.14 15.35 17.69
C TYR A 148 -8.59 15.58 18.12
N ILE A 149 -9.10 14.79 19.07
CA ILE A 149 -10.50 14.90 19.54
C ILE A 149 -10.77 16.30 20.12
N GLY A 150 -9.76 16.92 20.74
CA GLY A 150 -9.83 18.27 21.31
C GLY A 150 -9.15 19.36 20.49
N LEU A 151 -8.87 19.13 19.20
CA LEU A 151 -8.21 20.13 18.35
C LEU A 151 -9.12 21.33 18.08
N THR A 152 -8.57 22.55 18.09
CA THR A 152 -9.29 23.73 17.59
C THR A 152 -9.10 23.85 16.07
N TYR A 153 -10.21 23.95 15.36
CA TYR A 153 -10.23 24.13 13.90
C TYR A 153 -11.30 25.14 13.53
N SER A 154 -11.12 25.83 12.40
CA SER A 154 -12.10 26.74 11.83
C SER A 154 -12.66 26.15 10.54
N THR A 155 -13.95 26.36 10.33
CA THR A 155 -14.68 26.02 9.09
C THR A 155 -15.10 27.28 8.34
N ASN A 156 -14.59 28.45 8.73
CA ASN A 156 -14.91 29.72 8.10
C ASN A 156 -14.17 29.84 6.78
N VAL A 157 -14.92 29.82 5.68
CA VAL A 157 -14.35 29.86 4.33
C VAL A 157 -13.69 31.20 4.02
N THR A 158 -14.20 32.30 4.55
CA THR A 158 -13.58 33.63 4.40
C THR A 158 -12.23 33.71 5.10
N GLU A 159 -12.13 33.11 6.29
CA GLU A 159 -10.85 33.00 7.01
C GLU A 159 -9.86 32.14 6.23
N ALA A 160 -10.31 30.99 5.70
CA ALA A 160 -9.47 30.12 4.87
C ALA A 160 -9.00 30.81 3.57
N ASP A 161 -9.86 31.64 2.96
CA ASP A 161 -9.51 32.43 1.76
C ASP A 161 -8.42 33.47 2.06
N GLN A 162 -8.55 34.18 3.19
CA GLN A 162 -7.56 35.15 3.66
C GLN A 162 -6.22 34.46 4.00
N ILE A 163 -6.27 33.33 4.71
CA ILE A 163 -5.07 32.54 5.04
C ILE A 163 -4.35 32.08 3.78
N THR A 164 -5.09 31.67 2.75
CA THR A 164 -4.50 31.21 1.48
C THR A 164 -4.19 32.35 0.50
N HIS A 165 -4.24 33.62 0.94
CA HIS A 165 -3.97 34.80 0.11
C HIS A 165 -4.74 34.81 -1.21
N HIS A 166 -6.00 34.34 -1.20
CA HIS A 166 -6.86 34.23 -2.39
C HIS A 166 -6.26 33.38 -3.53
N MET A 167 -5.32 32.47 -3.23
CA MET A 167 -4.72 31.57 -4.22
C MET A 167 -5.68 30.50 -4.74
N VAL A 168 -6.75 30.20 -3.99
CA VAL A 168 -7.76 29.21 -4.38
C VAL A 168 -8.95 29.93 -5.00
N PRO A 169 -9.14 29.84 -6.33
CA PRO A 169 -10.23 30.55 -6.98
C PRO A 169 -11.58 29.94 -6.60
N ASN A 170 -12.53 30.80 -6.23
CA ASN A 170 -13.88 30.43 -5.81
C ASN A 170 -13.92 29.48 -4.59
N ILE A 171 -13.08 29.73 -3.58
CA ILE A 171 -13.02 28.88 -2.38
C ILE A 171 -14.37 28.80 -1.64
N GLU A 172 -15.21 29.84 -1.76
CA GLU A 172 -16.58 29.91 -1.24
C GLU A 172 -17.54 28.86 -1.82
N LYS A 173 -17.19 28.25 -2.97
CA LYS A 173 -18.00 27.19 -3.60
C LYS A 173 -17.74 25.80 -3.05
N TYR A 174 -16.66 25.60 -2.28
CA TYR A 174 -16.35 24.28 -1.70
C TYR A 174 -17.19 24.02 -0.45
N SER A 175 -17.74 22.81 -0.36
CA SER A 175 -18.68 22.45 0.72
C SER A 175 -18.00 22.22 2.06
N THR A 176 -16.72 21.86 2.08
CA THR A 176 -16.02 21.51 3.32
C THR A 176 -14.57 21.95 3.23
N VAL A 177 -14.27 23.03 3.94
CA VAL A 177 -12.94 23.59 4.12
C VAL A 177 -12.66 23.64 5.61
N VAL A 178 -11.50 23.14 6.03
CA VAL A 178 -11.07 23.13 7.42
C VAL A 178 -9.69 23.76 7.52
N SER A 179 -9.57 24.81 8.33
CA SER A 179 -8.29 25.42 8.68
C SER A 179 -7.90 25.10 10.12
N ALA A 180 -6.61 24.91 10.35
CA ALA A 180 -6.07 24.71 11.70
C ALA A 180 -4.68 25.35 11.82
N ASN A 181 -4.34 25.78 13.03
CA ASN A 181 -2.99 26.27 13.32
C ASN A 181 -2.04 25.08 13.55
N ILE A 182 -0.87 25.11 12.89
CA ILE A 182 0.11 24.02 12.97
C ILE A 182 0.85 23.93 14.31
N LEU A 183 0.87 25.02 15.10
CA LEU A 183 1.54 25.08 16.39
C LEU A 183 0.77 24.33 17.48
N GLN A 184 -0.46 23.90 17.20
CA GLN A 184 -1.18 23.00 18.10
C GLN A 184 -0.43 21.69 18.25
N ILE A 185 -0.27 21.23 19.49
CA ILE A 185 0.49 20.02 19.85
C ILE A 185 0.08 18.79 19.01
N PRO A 186 -1.21 18.49 18.77
CA PRO A 186 -1.60 17.37 17.91
C PRO A 186 -1.10 17.50 16.47
N VAL A 187 -1.07 18.71 15.92
CA VAL A 187 -0.58 18.98 14.55
C VAL A 187 0.92 18.83 14.47
N LEU A 188 1.66 19.43 15.40
CA LEU A 188 3.11 19.26 15.52
C LEU A 188 3.50 17.78 15.66
N TRP A 189 2.78 17.02 16.49
CA TRP A 189 3.03 15.59 16.68
C TRP A 189 2.83 14.80 15.37
N ASN A 190 1.75 15.08 14.64
CA ASN A 190 1.48 14.44 13.35
C ASN A 190 2.55 14.78 12.30
N MET A 191 2.96 16.05 12.22
CA MET A 191 4.03 16.49 11.34
C MET A 191 5.34 15.78 11.68
N PHE A 192 5.69 15.70 12.97
CA PHE A 192 6.86 14.98 13.43
C PHE A 192 6.82 13.50 13.01
N CYS A 193 5.71 12.80 13.22
CA CYS A 193 5.57 11.41 12.85
C CYS A 193 5.56 11.17 11.33
N CYS A 194 4.94 12.06 10.55
CA CYS A 194 4.78 11.89 9.10
C CYS A 194 5.93 12.46 8.27
N VAL A 195 6.86 13.21 8.88
CA VAL A 195 8.02 13.79 8.18
C VAL A 195 9.32 13.33 8.82
N VAL A 196 9.52 13.64 10.10
CA VAL A 196 10.79 13.43 10.78
C VAL A 196 11.01 11.95 11.08
N LEU A 197 9.99 11.27 11.63
CA LEU A 197 10.10 9.88 12.03
C LEU A 197 10.23 8.91 10.84
N LEU A 198 9.89 9.34 9.62
CA LEU A 198 10.10 8.52 8.44
C LEU A 198 11.59 8.18 8.22
N VAL A 199 12.49 9.09 8.57
CA VAL A 199 13.94 8.91 8.40
C VAL A 199 14.48 7.77 9.28
N PRO A 200 14.30 7.75 10.62
CA PRO A 200 14.75 6.65 11.45
C PRO A 200 14.04 5.32 11.12
N ILE A 201 12.74 5.34 10.76
CA ILE A 201 12.04 4.13 10.31
C ILE A 201 12.73 3.55 9.06
N TYR A 202 13.03 4.40 8.09
CA TYR A 202 13.73 4.00 6.88
C TYR A 202 15.16 3.52 7.16
N ALA A 203 15.89 4.20 8.04
CA ALA A 203 17.24 3.83 8.44
C ALA A 203 17.27 2.42 9.07
N ILE A 204 16.33 2.11 9.95
CA ILE A 204 16.19 0.77 10.56
C ILE A 204 15.85 -0.28 9.49
N MET A 205 14.95 0.05 8.55
CA MET A 205 14.60 -0.83 7.45
C MET A 205 15.83 -1.12 6.55
N TYR A 206 16.61 -0.09 6.22
CA TYR A 206 17.82 -0.21 5.43
C TYR A 206 18.92 -0.99 6.16
N PHE A 207 19.11 -0.74 7.46
CA PHE A 207 20.04 -1.49 8.30
C PHE A 207 19.67 -2.97 8.38
N SER A 208 18.38 -3.27 8.60
CA SER A 208 17.87 -4.64 8.62
C SER A 208 18.11 -5.33 7.28
N ARG A 209 17.89 -4.63 6.15
CA ARG A 209 18.22 -5.12 4.81
C ARG A 209 19.71 -5.43 4.70
N TRP A 210 20.59 -4.49 5.05
CA TRP A 210 22.04 -4.70 4.97
C TRP A 210 22.47 -5.95 5.73
N LYS A 211 21.98 -6.13 6.96
CA LYS A 211 22.26 -7.33 7.77
C LYS A 211 21.75 -8.62 7.12
N ILE A 212 20.54 -8.61 6.56
CA ILE A 212 19.99 -9.76 5.83
C ILE A 212 20.90 -10.12 4.66
N LEU A 213 21.35 -9.13 3.87
CA LEU A 213 22.21 -9.38 2.71
C LEU A 213 23.55 -9.97 3.10
N THR A 214 24.21 -9.44 4.13
CA THR A 214 25.49 -9.97 4.62
C THR A 214 25.37 -11.42 5.08
N MET A 215 24.38 -11.75 5.91
CA MET A 215 24.17 -13.12 6.38
C MET A 215 23.87 -14.10 5.23
N LEU A 216 23.20 -13.60 4.20
CA LEU A 216 22.76 -14.40 3.08
C LEU A 216 23.89 -14.67 2.08
N GLU A 217 24.80 -13.70 1.90
CA GLU A 217 26.04 -13.88 1.14
C GLU A 217 26.92 -14.97 1.75
N GLU A 218 27.09 -14.95 3.08
CA GLU A 218 27.79 -16.00 3.82
C GLU A 218 27.12 -17.38 3.63
N ALA A 219 25.79 -17.44 3.66
CA ALA A 219 25.04 -18.69 3.48
C ALA A 219 25.07 -19.24 2.04
N ILE A 220 25.21 -18.38 1.02
CA ILE A 220 25.24 -18.79 -0.40
C ILE A 220 26.49 -19.64 -0.73
N ILE A 221 27.58 -19.45 0.00
CA ILE A 221 28.87 -20.11 -0.28
C ILE A 221 28.75 -21.64 -0.11
N GLY A 222 27.87 -22.13 0.77
CA GLY A 222 27.72 -23.55 1.11
C GLY A 222 26.46 -24.26 0.60
N HIS A 223 25.64 -23.66 -0.27
CA HIS A 223 24.32 -24.21 -0.64
C HIS A 223 24.16 -24.61 -2.12
N SER A 224 23.19 -25.50 -2.40
CA SER A 224 22.87 -25.99 -3.75
C SER A 224 22.35 -24.88 -4.69
N GLN A 225 22.47 -25.07 -6.01
CA GLN A 225 22.08 -24.07 -7.01
C GLN A 225 20.60 -23.63 -6.92
N GLN A 226 19.69 -24.56 -6.59
CA GLN A 226 18.28 -24.23 -6.39
C GLN A 226 18.06 -23.33 -5.16
N THR A 227 18.79 -23.58 -4.08
CA THR A 227 18.74 -22.75 -2.87
C THR A 227 19.32 -21.36 -3.16
N LYS A 228 20.43 -21.26 -3.90
CA LYS A 228 21.02 -19.98 -4.34
C LYS A 228 20.01 -19.14 -5.15
N LEU A 229 19.24 -19.76 -6.04
CA LEU A 229 18.23 -19.05 -6.83
C LEU A 229 17.09 -18.48 -5.95
N ARG A 230 16.57 -19.28 -5.02
CA ARG A 230 15.52 -18.84 -4.07
C ARG A 230 15.99 -17.68 -3.22
N ILE A 231 17.24 -17.76 -2.76
CA ILE A 231 17.93 -16.72 -2.02
C ILE A 231 18.05 -15.43 -2.86
N LYS A 232 18.50 -15.50 -4.11
CA LYS A 232 18.60 -14.32 -5.00
C LYS A 232 17.24 -13.65 -5.25
N LEU A 233 16.18 -14.43 -5.45
CA LEU A 233 14.84 -13.90 -5.61
C LEU A 233 14.35 -13.19 -4.33
N PHE A 234 14.66 -13.74 -3.16
CA PHE A 234 14.37 -13.11 -1.88
C PHE A 234 15.11 -11.77 -1.69
N VAL A 235 16.41 -11.72 -2.04
CA VAL A 235 17.21 -10.48 -2.04
C VAL A 235 16.63 -9.41 -2.95
N LYS A 236 16.21 -9.80 -4.16
CA LYS A 236 15.60 -8.87 -5.11
C LYS A 236 14.27 -8.33 -4.58
N ALA A 237 13.44 -9.19 -3.99
CA ALA A 237 12.18 -8.80 -3.34
C ALA A 237 12.40 -7.77 -2.24
N LEU A 238 13.34 -8.05 -1.33
CA LEU A 238 13.70 -7.16 -0.22
C LEU A 238 14.15 -5.79 -0.72
N THR A 239 14.99 -5.77 -1.76
CA THR A 239 15.48 -4.52 -2.35
C THR A 239 14.34 -3.72 -2.95
N VAL A 240 13.50 -4.34 -3.77
CA VAL A 240 12.37 -3.65 -4.39
C VAL A 240 11.38 -3.14 -3.33
N GLN A 241 11.04 -3.94 -2.33
CA GLN A 241 10.16 -3.54 -1.22
C GLN A 241 10.75 -2.38 -0.40
N SER A 242 12.07 -2.34 -0.18
CA SER A 242 12.72 -1.22 0.51
C SER A 242 12.79 0.06 -0.31
N LEU A 243 12.64 0.00 -1.64
CA LEU A 243 12.64 1.17 -2.51
C LEU A 243 11.26 1.82 -2.65
N VAL A 244 10.17 1.08 -2.43
CA VAL A 244 8.80 1.60 -2.57
C VAL A 244 8.56 2.87 -1.74
N PRO A 245 9.00 2.97 -0.47
CA PRO A 245 8.82 4.17 0.32
C PRO A 245 9.51 5.41 -0.26
N ILE A 246 10.68 5.23 -0.91
CA ILE A 246 11.42 6.32 -1.57
C ILE A 246 10.62 6.88 -2.75
N LEU A 247 9.79 6.05 -3.40
CA LEU A 247 8.97 6.45 -4.54
C LEU A 247 7.55 6.89 -4.16
N SER A 248 7.13 6.71 -2.90
CA SER A 248 5.75 6.96 -2.44
C SER A 248 5.68 7.97 -1.30
N VAL A 249 6.03 7.54 -0.09
CA VAL A 249 5.86 8.33 1.14
C VAL A 249 6.87 9.48 1.23
N PHE A 250 8.14 9.25 0.87
CA PHE A 250 9.17 10.30 0.95
C PHE A 250 8.90 11.51 0.03
N PRO A 251 8.55 11.34 -1.26
CA PRO A 251 8.20 12.46 -2.12
C PRO A 251 7.02 13.27 -1.59
N SER A 252 6.05 12.60 -0.98
CA SER A 252 4.87 13.22 -0.37
C SER A 252 5.26 14.06 0.86
N ALA A 253 6.11 13.51 1.74
CA ALA A 253 6.61 14.21 2.93
C ALA A 253 7.53 15.39 2.57
N VAL A 254 8.38 15.23 1.57
CA VAL A 254 9.23 16.31 1.04
C VAL A 254 8.38 17.41 0.42
N SER A 255 7.40 17.05 -0.42
CA SER A 255 6.47 18.02 -1.01
C SER A 255 5.75 18.81 0.06
N TYR A 256 5.19 18.14 1.08
CA TYR A 256 4.57 18.81 2.21
C TYR A 256 5.54 19.77 2.93
N SER A 257 6.77 19.32 3.22
CA SER A 257 7.77 20.13 3.93
C SER A 257 8.20 21.37 3.14
N LEU A 258 8.33 21.25 1.82
CA LEU A 258 8.71 22.35 0.94
C LEU A 258 7.58 23.36 0.73
N ILE A 259 6.32 22.92 0.76
CA ILE A 259 5.16 23.82 0.78
C ILE A 259 5.12 24.55 2.14
N GLN A 260 5.28 23.81 3.24
CA GLN A 260 5.23 24.36 4.60
C GLN A 260 6.36 25.36 4.90
N SER A 261 7.52 25.22 4.26
CA SER A 261 8.63 26.18 4.36
C SER A 261 8.50 27.39 3.43
N GLY A 262 7.46 27.44 2.59
CA GLY A 262 7.26 28.50 1.60
C GLY A 262 8.17 28.42 0.37
N VAL A 263 8.99 27.36 0.23
CA VAL A 263 9.88 27.17 -0.93
C VAL A 263 9.08 26.86 -2.20
N LEU A 264 8.03 26.05 -2.07
CA LEU A 264 7.16 25.69 -3.18
C LEU A 264 5.79 26.34 -3.03
N LYS A 265 5.25 26.85 -4.16
CA LYS A 265 3.89 27.38 -4.19
C LYS A 265 2.89 26.25 -3.91
N PRO A 266 1.97 26.40 -2.92
CA PRO A 266 1.03 25.35 -2.53
C PRO A 266 0.11 24.88 -3.66
N GLN A 267 -0.14 25.75 -4.64
CA GLN A 267 -1.17 25.53 -5.66
C GLN A 267 -0.93 24.31 -6.55
N LEU A 268 0.32 23.97 -6.89
CA LEU A 268 0.64 22.79 -7.72
C LEU A 268 0.97 21.56 -6.90
N PHE A 269 1.78 21.72 -5.85
CA PHE A 269 2.30 20.59 -5.08
C PHE A 269 1.28 20.00 -4.11
N SER A 270 0.21 20.73 -3.75
CA SER A 270 -0.92 20.19 -2.97
C SER A 270 -1.61 19.00 -3.65
N TYR A 271 -1.54 18.90 -4.99
CA TYR A 271 -2.14 17.81 -5.75
C TYR A 271 -1.27 16.53 -5.81
N VAL A 272 -0.01 16.58 -5.38
CA VAL A 272 0.93 15.45 -5.50
C VAL A 272 0.95 14.59 -4.25
N ILE A 273 0.63 15.16 -3.08
CA ILE A 273 0.80 14.50 -1.78
C ILE A 273 -0.02 13.21 -1.68
N VAL A 274 -1.34 13.25 -1.91
CA VAL A 274 -2.20 12.07 -1.75
C VAL A 274 -1.95 11.02 -2.84
N PRO A 275 -1.81 11.38 -4.14
CA PRO A 275 -1.37 10.42 -5.16
C PRO A 275 -0.05 9.75 -4.81
N GLY A 276 0.93 10.49 -4.30
CA GLY A 276 2.23 9.96 -3.88
C GLY A 276 2.11 8.93 -2.76
N ILE A 277 1.30 9.21 -1.74
CA ILE A 277 0.98 8.23 -0.67
C ILE A 277 0.32 6.97 -1.25
N GLY A 278 -0.54 7.13 -2.27
CA GLY A 278 -1.24 6.02 -2.93
C GLY A 278 -0.36 5.07 -3.76
N ILE A 279 0.86 5.50 -4.16
CA ILE A 279 1.79 4.67 -4.95
C ILE A 279 2.22 3.42 -4.18
N GLY A 280 2.45 3.53 -2.86
CA GLY A 280 2.85 2.40 -2.02
C GLY A 280 1.83 1.25 -2.08
N PRO A 281 0.57 1.50 -1.66
CA PRO A 281 -0.53 0.55 -1.79
C PRO A 281 -0.73 -0.02 -3.20
N ALA A 282 -0.42 0.74 -4.26
CA ALA A 282 -0.55 0.28 -5.64
C ALA A 282 0.53 -0.72 -6.05
N ILE A 283 1.76 -0.56 -5.55
CA ILE A 283 2.94 -1.32 -6.01
C ILE A 283 3.28 -2.50 -5.07
N ASP A 284 3.18 -2.31 -3.76
CA ASP A 284 3.53 -3.32 -2.75
C ASP A 284 2.85 -4.69 -2.95
N PRO A 285 1.53 -4.79 -3.23
CA PRO A 285 0.91 -6.07 -3.48
C PRO A 285 1.46 -6.75 -4.75
N ILE A 286 1.77 -6.00 -5.79
CA ILE A 286 2.35 -6.53 -7.05
C ILE A 286 3.72 -7.15 -6.77
N ILE A 287 4.58 -6.44 -6.04
CA ILE A 287 5.90 -6.92 -5.63
C ILE A 287 5.75 -8.22 -4.84
N THR A 288 4.83 -8.24 -3.87
CA THR A 288 4.60 -9.40 -3.02
C THR A 288 4.15 -10.61 -3.85
N MET A 289 3.20 -10.42 -4.77
CA MET A 289 2.71 -11.49 -5.65
C MET A 289 3.80 -12.02 -6.59
N TYR A 290 4.67 -11.15 -7.11
CA TYR A 290 5.74 -11.54 -8.03
C TYR A 290 6.87 -12.30 -7.33
N TYR A 291 7.30 -11.85 -6.15
CA TYR A 291 8.48 -12.41 -5.49
C TYR A 291 8.19 -13.56 -4.54
N VAL A 292 7.00 -13.63 -3.94
CA VAL A 292 6.65 -14.70 -3.00
C VAL A 292 6.17 -15.93 -3.79
N ALA A 293 6.99 -16.99 -3.75
CA ALA A 293 6.81 -18.19 -4.58
C ALA A 293 5.39 -18.79 -4.62
N PRO A 294 4.70 -19.06 -3.47
CA PRO A 294 3.36 -19.63 -3.54
C PRO A 294 2.35 -18.73 -4.24
N TYR A 295 2.50 -17.40 -4.14
CA TYR A 295 1.60 -16.44 -4.78
C TYR A 295 1.91 -16.31 -6.27
N ARG A 296 3.20 -16.22 -6.64
CA ARG A 296 3.61 -16.17 -8.05
C ARG A 296 3.13 -17.39 -8.80
N LEU A 297 3.33 -18.59 -8.25
CA LEU A 297 2.90 -19.84 -8.89
C LEU A 297 1.39 -19.87 -9.12
N PHE A 298 0.60 -19.40 -8.13
CA PHE A 298 -0.85 -19.31 -8.27
C PHE A 298 -1.27 -18.32 -9.35
N VAL A 299 -0.66 -17.13 -9.38
CA VAL A 299 -0.93 -16.09 -10.38
C VAL A 299 -0.57 -16.59 -11.77
N SER A 300 0.61 -17.18 -11.95
CA SER A 300 1.06 -17.77 -13.22
C SER A 300 0.12 -18.87 -13.68
N ALA A 301 -0.25 -19.81 -12.81
CA ALA A 301 -1.17 -20.90 -13.16
C ALA A 301 -2.54 -20.37 -13.60
N THR A 302 -3.10 -19.38 -12.88
CA THR A 302 -4.45 -18.86 -13.16
C THR A 302 -4.48 -17.98 -14.42
N LEU A 303 -3.48 -17.12 -14.62
CA LEU A 303 -3.42 -16.21 -15.77
C LEU A 303 -2.96 -16.91 -17.05
N LEU A 304 -1.94 -17.78 -16.99
CA LEU A 304 -1.42 -18.48 -18.17
C LEU A 304 -2.32 -19.64 -18.61
N SER A 305 -3.01 -20.33 -17.68
CA SER A 305 -3.98 -21.35 -18.06
C SER A 305 -5.22 -20.75 -18.74
N ARG A 306 -5.55 -19.47 -18.51
CA ARG A 306 -6.62 -18.78 -19.23
C ARG A 306 -6.21 -18.29 -20.62
N SER A 307 -4.93 -17.93 -20.81
CA SER A 307 -4.45 -17.52 -22.14
C SER A 307 -4.35 -18.68 -23.13
N SER A 308 -4.05 -19.92 -22.67
CA SER A 308 -4.04 -21.08 -23.56
C SER A 308 -5.44 -21.46 -24.05
N ILE A 309 -6.46 -21.39 -23.18
CA ILE A 309 -7.86 -21.69 -23.54
C ILE A 309 -8.43 -20.63 -24.51
N ALA A 310 -8.07 -19.35 -24.33
CA ALA A 310 -8.46 -18.29 -25.27
C ALA A 310 -7.84 -18.45 -26.67
N SER A 311 -6.62 -19.03 -26.75
CA SER A 311 -5.95 -19.31 -28.03
C SER A 311 -6.52 -20.51 -28.77
N GLU A 312 -6.99 -21.54 -28.08
CA GLU A 312 -7.64 -22.71 -28.71
C GLU A 312 -9.03 -22.39 -29.27
N THR A 313 -9.70 -21.37 -28.74
CA THR A 313 -11.06 -20.99 -29.20
C THR A 313 -11.06 -20.24 -30.54
N GLN A 314 -9.88 -19.78 -31.04
CA GLN A 314 -9.76 -19.14 -32.36
C GLN A 314 -9.28 -20.10 -33.48
N HIS A 315 -8.92 -21.34 -33.14
CA HIS A 315 -8.53 -22.37 -34.11
C HIS A 315 -9.39 -23.63 -33.97
N ALA A 316 -10.70 -23.50 -34.16
CA ALA A 316 -11.57 -24.64 -34.46
C ALA A 316 -11.92 -24.63 -35.95
N PRO A 317 -11.31 -25.47 -36.81
CA PRO A 317 -11.84 -25.74 -38.12
C PRO A 317 -13.07 -26.63 -37.98
N SER A 318 -14.17 -26.21 -38.60
CA SER A 318 -15.35 -27.01 -38.85
C SER A 318 -15.00 -28.27 -39.65
N ASN A 319 -14.90 -29.42 -38.99
CA ASN A 319 -14.93 -30.72 -39.68
C ASN A 319 -16.22 -31.45 -39.31
N ILE A 320 -17.20 -31.26 -40.19
CA ILE A 320 -18.47 -31.96 -40.25
C ILE A 320 -18.23 -33.36 -40.85
N ASN A 321 -18.61 -34.37 -40.08
CA ASN A 321 -19.13 -35.70 -40.45
C ASN A 321 -18.52 -36.46 -41.65
N ASN A 322 -18.01 -37.67 -41.37
CA ASN A 322 -18.64 -38.87 -41.93
C ASN A 322 -18.31 -40.15 -41.14
N THR A 323 -19.33 -40.64 -40.43
CA THR A 323 -19.45 -42.02 -39.92
C THR A 323 -19.94 -42.97 -41.00
N ARG A 324 -19.27 -44.13 -41.16
CA ARG A 324 -19.87 -45.43 -41.53
C ARG A 324 -18.96 -46.53 -40.97
N CYS A 325 -19.42 -47.27 -39.96
CA CYS A 325 -19.91 -48.67 -40.05
C CYS A 325 -18.82 -49.66 -40.53
N ALA A 326 -18.54 -50.82 -39.93
CA ALA A 326 -19.16 -51.59 -38.86
C ALA A 326 -18.25 -52.81 -38.52
N GLY A 327 -18.40 -53.39 -37.32
CA GLY A 327 -18.07 -54.78 -36.99
C GLY A 327 -16.59 -55.08 -36.71
N ARG A 328 -16.20 -56.04 -35.86
CA ARG A 328 -16.88 -56.96 -34.93
C ARG A 328 -15.77 -57.68 -34.15
N ASN A 329 -16.10 -58.18 -32.96
CA ASN A 329 -15.49 -59.33 -32.23
C ASN A 329 -14.28 -59.12 -31.30
N ASN A 330 -14.62 -58.87 -30.02
CA ASN A 330 -14.44 -59.72 -28.82
C ASN A 330 -13.06 -60.18 -28.27
N PRO A 331 -12.97 -60.46 -26.94
CA PRO A 331 -11.77 -60.40 -26.10
C PRO A 331 -11.22 -61.77 -25.65
N ARG A 332 -9.98 -61.80 -25.16
CA ARG A 332 -9.40 -62.82 -24.24
C ARG A 332 -8.28 -62.13 -23.44
N MET A 333 -8.35 -62.00 -22.10
CA MET A 333 -7.86 -62.95 -21.06
C MET A 333 -6.52 -63.59 -21.46
N SER A 334 -5.44 -63.65 -20.68
CA SER A 334 -5.14 -63.36 -19.27
C SER A 334 -3.64 -63.69 -19.01
N ILE A 335 -3.13 -63.37 -17.82
CA ILE A 335 -2.04 -64.08 -17.08
C ILE A 335 -0.57 -63.71 -17.41
N ALA A 336 0.06 -63.02 -16.46
CA ALA A 336 1.48 -63.12 -16.07
C ALA A 336 1.72 -64.48 -15.35
N PRO A 337 2.92 -65.07 -15.17
CA PRO A 337 4.14 -64.43 -14.64
C PRO A 337 5.45 -64.92 -15.32
N SER A 338 6.60 -64.27 -15.14
CA SER A 338 7.59 -64.52 -14.08
C SER A 338 8.70 -63.48 -14.20
#